data_AF-A0A2H0ZBA3-F1
#
_entry.id   AF-A0A2H0ZBA3-F1
#
_cell.length_a   1.000
_cell.length_b   1.000
_cell.length_c   1.000
_cell.angle_alpha   90.00
_cell.angle_beta   90.00
_cell.angle_gamma   90.00
#
_symmetry.space_group_name_H-M   'P 1'
#
loop_
_entity.id
_entity.type
_entity.pdbx_description
1 polymer ?
#
loop_
_entity_poly.entity_id
_entity_poly.type
_entity_poly.pdbx_seq_one_letter_code
_entity_poly.pdbx_strand_id
1 'polypeptide(L)'
;MSATRNKPIILPLFFLFFFYGPAPLAPQTPETGLPAGNGFSNKELKTPEYLSFRKKILKEIEIPDGNAVFEAKKSFTEKSDHNGYIVLTFDACDKGYSKELADYLVSEKIPATLFLSGKWIDRNPEIVGELAKNPLFEIENHGLSHKVCALGDEKKYGLRNTRNAAEMVDEIELNNRKIQAVTGRKPVFYRPAGAYADDLCLRIASRLSMEVAGY
;
A
#
# COMPACT_ATOMS: atom_id res chain seq x y z
N MET A 1 -34.12 31.71 39.74
CA MET A 1 -34.74 30.81 38.74
C MET A 1 -34.17 31.21 37.39
N SER A 2 -33.47 30.40 36.61
CA SER A 2 -33.56 28.97 36.37
C SER A 2 -32.18 28.43 35.95
N ALA A 3 -31.77 27.31 36.53
CA ALA A 3 -30.59 26.55 36.14
C ALA A 3 -30.88 25.80 34.83
N THR A 4 -30.01 25.95 33.83
CA THR A 4 -30.05 25.13 32.62
C THR A 4 -29.62 23.71 32.96
N ARG A 5 -30.59 22.80 33.00
CA ARG A 5 -30.42 21.35 33.15
C ARG A 5 -29.54 20.80 32.01
N ASN A 6 -28.40 20.22 32.37
CA ASN A 6 -27.71 19.23 31.53
C ASN A 6 -28.66 18.04 31.31
N LYS A 7 -28.98 17.74 30.05
CA LYS A 7 -29.58 16.45 29.67
C LYS A 7 -28.46 15.41 29.56
N PRO A 8 -28.59 14.23 30.18
CA PRO A 8 -27.62 13.16 29.97
C PRO A 8 -27.78 12.60 28.55
N ILE A 9 -26.67 12.51 27.82
CA ILE A 9 -26.64 11.74 26.57
C ILE A 9 -26.49 10.27 26.98
N ILE A 10 -27.54 9.50 26.69
CA ILE A 10 -27.59 8.05 26.86
C ILE A 10 -26.69 7.45 25.77
N LEU A 11 -25.58 6.82 26.17
CA LEU A 11 -24.77 5.98 25.29
C LEU A 11 -25.58 4.68 25.05
N PRO A 12 -25.86 4.26 23.80
CA PRO A 12 -26.39 2.92 23.59
C PRO A 12 -25.24 1.95 23.87
N LEU A 13 -25.37 1.25 25.00
CA LEU A 13 -24.58 0.10 25.38
C LEU A 13 -24.77 -0.96 24.29
N PHE A 14 -23.87 -1.01 23.30
CA PHE A 14 -23.84 -2.13 22.36
C PHE A 14 -23.45 -3.37 23.16
N PHE A 15 -24.44 -4.24 23.37
CA PHE A 15 -24.25 -5.60 23.83
C PHE A 15 -23.29 -6.31 22.87
N LEU A 16 -22.03 -6.43 23.26
CA LEU A 16 -21.07 -7.31 22.61
C LEU A 16 -21.45 -8.74 23.01
N PHE A 17 -22.27 -9.41 22.20
CA PHE A 17 -22.38 -10.86 22.29
C PHE A 17 -21.04 -11.46 21.89
N PHE A 18 -20.26 -11.88 22.89
CA PHE A 18 -19.19 -12.84 22.73
C PHE A 18 -19.79 -14.16 22.22
N PHE A 19 -19.80 -14.38 20.92
CA PHE A 19 -19.76 -15.73 20.39
C PHE A 19 -18.32 -16.22 20.54
N TYR A 20 -18.06 -16.89 21.66
CA TYR A 20 -16.93 -17.82 21.81
C TYR A 20 -17.18 -19.02 20.89
N GLY A 21 -16.89 -18.84 19.60
CA GLY A 21 -16.58 -19.92 18.67
C GLY A 21 -15.09 -19.83 18.34
N PRO A 22 -14.37 -20.96 18.15
CA PRO A 22 -13.01 -20.89 17.66
C PRO A 22 -13.03 -20.10 16.35
N ALA A 23 -12.17 -19.08 16.24
CA ALA A 23 -11.95 -18.39 14.98
C ALA A 23 -11.77 -19.47 13.89
N PRO A 24 -12.42 -19.35 12.72
CA PRO A 24 -12.16 -20.28 11.64
C PRO A 24 -10.65 -20.32 11.41
N LEU A 25 -10.07 -21.51 11.47
CA LEU A 25 -8.65 -21.71 11.22
C LEU A 25 -8.34 -21.03 9.89
N ALA A 26 -7.56 -19.95 9.95
CA ALA A 26 -6.99 -19.36 8.75
C ALA A 26 -6.31 -20.51 7.98
N PRO A 27 -6.47 -20.59 6.64
CA PRO A 27 -5.74 -21.56 5.86
C PRO A 27 -4.27 -21.41 6.24
N GLN A 28 -3.64 -22.51 6.66
CA GLN A 28 -2.23 -22.51 7.05
C GLN A 28 -1.43 -22.02 5.84
N THR A 29 -1.06 -20.75 5.86
CA THR A 29 -0.11 -20.18 4.92
C THR A 29 1.20 -20.95 5.16
N PRO A 30 1.86 -21.45 4.10
CA PRO A 30 3.21 -21.98 4.27
C PRO A 30 4.04 -20.92 4.98
N GLU A 31 4.82 -21.30 5.99
CA GLU A 31 5.78 -20.42 6.66
C GLU A 31 6.59 -19.69 5.60
N THR A 32 6.19 -18.46 5.29
CA THR A 32 6.84 -17.61 4.30
C THR A 32 7.04 -16.25 4.91
N GLY A 33 7.61 -16.24 6.13
CA GLY A 33 8.48 -15.13 6.48
C GLY A 33 9.49 -14.94 5.34
N LEU A 34 9.89 -13.70 5.06
CA LEU A 34 11.00 -13.47 4.15
C LEU A 34 12.15 -14.40 4.55
N PRO A 35 12.82 -15.07 3.59
CA PRO A 35 14.02 -15.82 3.90
C PRO A 35 14.98 -14.93 4.70
N ALA A 36 15.65 -15.51 5.70
CA ALA A 36 16.66 -14.78 6.47
C ALA A 36 17.77 -14.33 5.50
N GLY A 37 17.81 -13.04 5.19
CA GLY A 37 18.69 -12.43 4.19
C GLY A 37 17.99 -12.08 2.87
N ASN A 38 18.32 -10.89 2.34
CA ASN A 38 17.87 -10.27 1.07
C ASN A 38 16.52 -10.79 0.55
N GLY A 39 15.44 -10.04 0.82
CA GLY A 39 14.09 -10.38 0.37
C GLY A 39 14.01 -10.80 -1.10
N PHE A 40 12.99 -11.59 -1.46
CA PHE A 40 12.84 -12.23 -2.78
C PHE A 40 13.33 -11.36 -3.93
N SER A 41 14.32 -11.84 -4.69
CA SER A 41 14.79 -11.08 -5.85
C SER A 41 13.63 -10.88 -6.84
N ASN A 42 13.63 -9.74 -7.55
CA ASN A 42 12.61 -9.47 -8.56
C ASN A 42 12.53 -10.53 -9.67
N LYS A 43 13.60 -11.33 -9.85
CA LYS A 43 13.62 -12.46 -10.78
C LYS A 43 12.83 -13.66 -10.23
N GLU A 44 12.94 -13.94 -8.94
CA GLU A 44 12.22 -15.04 -8.27
C GLU A 44 10.72 -14.76 -8.19
N LEU A 45 10.32 -13.49 -8.11
CA LEU A 45 8.89 -13.13 -8.11
C LEU A 45 8.23 -13.23 -9.49
N LYS A 46 9.00 -13.31 -10.58
CA LYS A 46 8.51 -13.43 -11.97
C LYS A 46 8.30 -14.88 -12.38
N THR A 47 7.54 -15.61 -11.58
CA THR A 47 7.19 -17.01 -11.83
C THR A 47 6.29 -17.17 -13.08
N PRO A 48 6.18 -18.38 -13.68
CA PRO A 48 5.26 -18.62 -14.80
C PRO A 48 3.80 -18.22 -14.51
N GLU A 49 3.35 -18.41 -13.26
CA GLU A 49 2.03 -18.01 -12.80
C GLU A 49 1.89 -16.48 -12.80
N TYR A 50 2.90 -15.76 -12.30
CA TYR A 50 2.94 -14.29 -12.36
C TYR A 50 2.91 -13.79 -13.80
N LEU A 51 3.72 -14.36 -14.70
CA LEU A 51 3.79 -13.91 -16.08
C LEU A 51 2.46 -14.14 -16.81
N SER A 52 1.77 -15.24 -16.52
CA SER A 52 0.43 -15.54 -17.02
C SER A 52 -0.61 -14.55 -16.47
N PHE A 53 -0.54 -14.24 -15.17
CA PHE A 53 -1.37 -13.22 -14.53
C PHE A 53 -1.16 -11.84 -15.18
N ARG A 54 0.09 -11.39 -15.32
CA ARG A 54 0.43 -10.12 -15.95
C ARG A 54 -0.10 -10.04 -17.37
N LYS A 55 0.07 -11.10 -18.16
CA LYS A 55 -0.47 -11.18 -19.53
C LYS A 55 -2.00 -11.04 -19.55
N LYS A 56 -2.70 -11.64 -18.59
CA LYS A 56 -4.16 -11.51 -18.45
C LYS A 56 -4.57 -10.07 -18.14
N ILE A 57 -3.93 -9.43 -17.16
CA ILE A 57 -4.20 -8.03 -16.80
C ILE A 57 -4.02 -7.10 -18.01
N LEU A 58 -2.91 -7.26 -18.75
CA LEU A 58 -2.62 -6.46 -19.94
C LEU A 58 -3.59 -6.68 -21.10
N LYS A 59 -4.26 -7.85 -21.17
CA LYS A 59 -5.27 -8.13 -22.21
C LYS A 59 -6.63 -7.49 -21.88
N GLU A 60 -6.92 -7.33 -20.59
CA GLU A 60 -8.20 -6.79 -20.13
C GLU A 60 -8.20 -5.26 -20.05
N ILE A 61 -7.03 -4.65 -20.02
CA ILE A 61 -6.86 -3.19 -20.06
C ILE A 61 -6.62 -2.81 -21.51
N GLU A 62 -7.51 -2.01 -22.07
CA GLU A 62 -7.26 -1.33 -23.34
C GLU A 62 -6.07 -0.38 -23.14
N ILE A 63 -4.92 -0.74 -23.72
CA ILE A 63 -3.70 0.08 -23.71
C ILE A 63 -3.78 0.95 -24.97
N PRO A 64 -3.98 2.27 -24.82
CA PRO A 64 -4.04 3.15 -25.99
C PRO A 64 -2.71 3.17 -26.73
N ASP A 65 -2.77 3.35 -28.05
CA ASP A 65 -1.58 3.45 -28.88
C ASP A 65 -0.62 4.52 -28.36
N GLY A 66 0.69 4.30 -28.55
CA GLY A 66 1.83 4.93 -27.85
C GLY A 66 1.97 6.46 -27.92
N ASN A 67 0.95 7.18 -28.39
CA ASN A 67 0.85 8.63 -28.41
C ASN A 67 -0.21 9.19 -27.44
N ALA A 68 -0.87 8.36 -26.64
CA ALA A 68 -1.84 8.84 -25.67
C ALA A 68 -1.15 9.56 -24.51
N VAL A 69 -1.27 10.90 -24.49
CA VAL A 69 -0.98 11.73 -23.32
C VAL A 69 -2.16 11.62 -22.38
N PHE A 70 -1.97 10.96 -21.25
CA PHE A 70 -3.00 10.89 -20.22
C PHE A 70 -2.85 12.08 -19.28
N GLU A 71 -3.91 12.88 -19.18
CA GLU A 71 -3.99 13.88 -18.13
C GLU A 71 -4.00 13.18 -16.77
N ALA A 72 -3.17 13.66 -15.86
CA ALA A 72 -3.17 13.18 -14.50
C ALA A 72 -4.49 13.56 -13.84
N LYS A 73 -5.32 12.57 -13.54
CA LYS A 73 -6.35 12.78 -12.55
C LYS A 73 -5.67 12.72 -11.19
N LYS A 74 -5.69 13.84 -10.47
CA LYS A 74 -5.60 13.76 -9.01
C LYS A 74 -6.81 12.93 -8.56
N SER A 75 -6.58 11.66 -8.30
CA SER A 75 -7.57 10.75 -7.76
C SER A 75 -7.77 11.11 -6.30
N PHE A 76 -8.62 12.11 -6.05
CA PHE A 76 -9.12 12.41 -4.72
C PHE A 76 -10.29 11.49 -4.43
N THR A 77 -10.12 10.58 -3.47
CA THR A 77 -11.26 10.08 -2.70
C THR A 77 -11.36 10.96 -1.45
N GLU A 78 -11.87 12.18 -1.60
CA GLU A 78 -12.21 13.00 -0.43
C GLU A 78 -13.48 12.41 0.19
N LYS A 79 -13.33 11.38 1.04
CA LYS A 79 -14.39 10.97 1.95
C LYS A 79 -14.44 11.98 3.09
N SER A 80 -15.10 13.11 2.85
CA SER A 80 -15.37 14.13 3.87
C SER A 80 -16.52 13.69 4.78
N ASP A 81 -16.31 12.64 5.58
CA ASP A 81 -17.06 12.51 6.83
C ASP A 81 -16.27 13.30 7.87
N HIS A 82 -16.76 14.49 8.22
CA HIS A 82 -16.16 15.45 9.15
C HIS A 82 -16.11 14.97 10.61
N ASN A 83 -15.72 13.72 10.86
CA ASN A 83 -15.19 13.33 12.15
C ASN A 83 -13.71 13.69 12.12
N GLY A 84 -13.28 14.65 12.95
CA GLY A 84 -11.93 15.22 12.99
C GLY A 84 -10.80 14.26 13.36
N TYR A 85 -10.62 13.20 12.56
CA TYR A 85 -9.52 12.26 12.63
C TYR A 85 -8.38 12.70 11.71
N ILE A 86 -7.16 12.51 12.19
CA ILE A 86 -5.93 12.68 11.41
C ILE A 86 -5.33 11.29 11.23
N VAL A 87 -5.00 10.94 9.99
CA VAL A 87 -4.27 9.71 9.67
C VAL A 87 -2.84 10.07 9.32
N LEU A 88 -1.89 9.46 10.03
CA LEU A 88 -0.47 9.64 9.73
C LEU A 88 -0.02 8.59 8.72
N THR A 89 0.62 9.05 7.65
CA THR A 89 1.18 8.16 6.63
C THR A 89 2.62 8.54 6.32
N PHE A 90 3.49 7.55 6.15
CA PHE A 90 4.90 7.77 5.88
C PHE A 90 5.39 6.91 4.72
N ASP A 91 6.27 7.45 3.89
CA ASP A 91 6.81 6.76 2.72
C ASP A 91 8.24 6.29 3.03
N ALA A 92 8.45 4.98 2.99
CA ALA A 92 9.78 4.39 3.06
C ALA A 92 10.32 4.12 1.65
N CYS A 93 10.96 5.15 1.09
CA CYS A 93 11.68 5.09 -0.18
C CYS A 93 13.12 4.59 0.02
N ASP A 94 14.03 4.84 -0.93
CA ASP A 94 15.40 4.30 -0.92
C ASP A 94 16.26 4.69 0.30
N LYS A 95 16.02 5.85 0.93
CA LYS A 95 16.76 6.34 2.11
C LYS A 95 15.86 6.74 3.28
N GLY A 96 14.55 6.61 3.12
CA GLY A 96 13.57 7.16 4.07
C GLY A 96 13.22 6.15 5.14
N TYR A 97 13.90 6.19 6.28
CA TYR A 97 13.42 5.59 7.52
C TYR A 97 14.11 6.27 8.70
N SER A 98 13.35 6.70 9.70
CA SER A 98 13.86 7.16 10.99
C SER A 98 13.36 6.20 12.06
N LYS A 99 14.32 5.54 12.72
CA LYS A 99 14.00 4.65 13.84
C LYS A 99 13.43 5.46 15.00
N GLU A 100 13.95 6.66 15.22
CA GLU A 100 13.51 7.57 16.28
C GLU A 100 12.03 7.94 16.10
N LEU A 101 11.60 8.22 14.87
CA LEU A 101 10.20 8.48 14.57
C LEU A 101 9.34 7.23 14.79
N ALA A 102 9.78 6.06 14.32
CA ALA A 102 9.04 4.81 14.52
C ALA A 102 8.88 4.49 16.02
N ASP A 103 9.96 4.59 16.78
CA ASP A 103 9.97 4.38 18.24
C ASP A 103 9.04 5.37 18.95
N TYR A 104 9.02 6.63 18.53
CA TYR A 104 8.12 7.66 19.06
C TYR A 104 6.64 7.32 18.81
N LEU A 105 6.29 6.93 17.58
CA LEU A 105 4.92 6.51 17.26
C LEU A 105 4.49 5.32 18.13
N VAL A 106 5.40 4.38 18.39
CA VAL A 106 5.13 3.24 19.26
C VAL A 106 4.97 3.67 20.73
N SER A 107 5.85 4.54 21.25
CA SER A 107 5.77 4.99 22.64
C SER A 107 4.49 5.76 22.93
N GLU A 108 4.08 6.60 21.98
CA GLU A 108 2.84 7.39 22.06
C GLU A 108 1.60 6.62 21.61
N LYS A 109 1.75 5.35 21.19
CA LYS A 109 0.66 4.49 20.69
C LYS A 109 -0.13 5.11 19.53
N ILE A 110 0.56 5.82 18.66
CA ILE A 110 -0.02 6.50 17.50
C ILE A 110 -0.01 5.54 16.31
N PRO A 111 -1.18 5.14 15.77
CA PRO A 111 -1.24 4.30 14.58
C PRO A 111 -0.79 5.07 13.34
N ALA A 112 -0.14 4.38 12.40
CA ALA A 112 0.31 4.97 11.15
C ALA A 112 0.30 3.97 9.99
N THR A 113 0.08 4.49 8.78
CA THR A 113 0.20 3.70 7.53
C THR A 113 1.57 3.95 6.90
N LEU A 114 2.34 2.89 6.67
CA LEU A 114 3.69 2.93 6.11
C LEU A 114 3.67 2.42 4.67
N PHE A 115 3.92 3.31 3.71
CA PHE A 115 4.04 2.97 2.30
C PHE A 115 5.48 2.54 2.01
N LEU A 116 5.71 1.23 1.83
CA LEU A 116 7.04 0.68 1.63
C LEU A 116 7.32 0.39 0.16
N SER A 117 8.47 0.85 -0.33
CA SER A 117 8.94 0.48 -1.67
C SER A 117 9.62 -0.89 -1.65
N GLY A 118 9.54 -1.64 -2.75
CA GLY A 118 10.17 -2.96 -2.85
C GLY A 118 11.68 -2.92 -2.63
N LYS A 119 12.35 -1.89 -3.17
CA LYS A 119 13.77 -1.62 -2.91
C LYS A 119 14.10 -1.43 -1.44
N TRP A 120 13.22 -0.74 -0.69
CA TRP A 120 13.44 -0.54 0.73
C TRP A 120 13.23 -1.84 1.52
N ILE A 121 12.21 -2.62 1.15
CA ILE A 121 11.96 -3.96 1.73
C ILE A 121 13.19 -4.85 1.56
N ASP A 122 13.77 -4.88 0.36
CA ASP A 122 14.92 -5.74 0.05
C ASP A 122 16.18 -5.36 0.83
N ARG A 123 16.37 -4.07 1.12
CA ARG A 123 17.51 -3.56 1.88
C ARG A 123 17.34 -3.70 3.40
N ASN A 124 16.11 -3.77 3.89
CA ASN A 124 15.80 -3.71 5.32
C ASN A 124 14.87 -4.84 5.79
N PRO A 125 15.13 -6.12 5.44
CA PRO A 125 14.20 -7.22 5.72
C PRO A 125 13.91 -7.41 7.21
N GLU A 126 14.91 -7.20 8.07
CA GLU A 126 14.75 -7.31 9.53
C GLU A 126 13.81 -6.21 10.06
N ILE A 127 14.06 -4.95 9.70
CA ILE A 127 13.22 -3.81 10.11
C ILE A 127 11.79 -3.98 9.58
N VAL A 128 11.61 -4.42 8.34
CA VAL A 128 10.28 -4.69 7.77
C VAL A 128 9.56 -5.76 8.60
N GLY A 129 10.27 -6.82 9.01
CA GLY A 129 9.73 -7.88 9.85
C GLY A 129 9.29 -7.37 11.24
N GLU A 130 10.02 -6.43 11.82
CA GLU A 130 9.63 -5.78 13.08
C GLU A 130 8.39 -4.88 12.90
N LEU A 131 8.38 -4.04 11.86
CA LEU A 131 7.26 -3.16 11.55
C LEU A 131 5.98 -3.97 11.26
N ALA A 132 6.09 -5.06 10.49
CA ALA A 132 4.96 -5.91 10.11
C ALA A 132 4.32 -6.64 11.30
N LYS A 133 5.08 -6.89 12.37
CA LYS A 133 4.57 -7.52 13.61
C LYS A 133 3.91 -6.50 14.55
N ASN A 134 4.10 -5.21 14.32
CA ASN A 134 3.57 -4.17 15.19
C ASN A 134 2.13 -3.79 14.77
N PRO A 135 1.12 -3.99 15.64
CA PRO A 135 -0.28 -3.71 15.28
C PRO A 135 -0.59 -2.22 15.13
N LEU A 136 0.31 -1.31 15.51
CA LEU A 136 0.15 0.13 15.25
C LEU A 136 0.42 0.49 13.79
N PHE A 137 1.10 -0.37 13.03
CA PHE A 137 1.54 -0.06 11.68
C PHE A 137 0.79 -0.86 10.63
N GLU A 138 0.21 -0.13 9.69
CA GLU A 138 -0.40 -0.69 8.48
C GLU A 138 0.60 -0.56 7.32
N ILE A 139 1.07 -1.66 6.74
CA ILE A 139 2.03 -1.63 5.62
C ILE A 139 1.33 -1.63 4.26
N GLU A 140 1.57 -0.60 3.46
CA GLU A 140 0.96 -0.38 2.14
C GLU A 140 2.02 -0.20 1.03
N ASN A 141 1.56 -0.17 -0.23
CA ASN A 141 2.44 -0.31 -1.39
C ASN A 141 2.96 1.04 -1.90
N HIS A 142 4.29 1.21 -1.96
CA HIS A 142 4.95 2.40 -2.54
C HIS A 142 5.70 2.15 -3.86
N GLY A 143 5.31 1.09 -4.57
CA GLY A 143 5.95 0.65 -5.81
C GLY A 143 7.23 -0.16 -5.58
N LEU A 144 7.51 -1.06 -6.52
CA LEU A 144 8.65 -1.98 -6.44
C LEU A 144 9.99 -1.24 -6.55
N SER A 145 10.16 -0.44 -7.60
CA SER A 145 11.43 0.22 -7.95
C SER A 145 11.44 1.71 -7.62
N HIS A 146 10.37 2.22 -6.99
CA HIS A 146 10.15 3.63 -6.69
C HIS A 146 10.12 4.48 -7.96
N LYS A 147 9.30 4.07 -8.92
CA LYS A 147 9.06 4.77 -10.20
C LYS A 147 7.76 5.58 -10.17
N VAL A 148 7.74 6.63 -10.97
CA VAL A 148 6.52 7.39 -11.25
C VAL A 148 5.60 6.52 -12.08
N CYS A 149 4.34 6.40 -11.68
CA CYS A 149 3.38 5.52 -12.33
C CYS A 149 2.73 6.22 -13.52
N ALA A 150 3.52 6.43 -14.57
CA ALA A 150 3.08 7.06 -15.80
C ALA A 150 3.92 6.62 -16.98
N LEU A 151 3.35 6.66 -18.19
CA LEU A 151 4.09 6.40 -19.42
C LEU A 151 5.03 7.56 -19.79
N GLY A 152 6.05 7.24 -20.59
CA GLY A 152 6.99 8.20 -21.16
C GLY A 152 8.44 7.99 -20.70
N ASP A 153 9.38 8.51 -21.49
CA ASP A 153 10.81 8.42 -21.18
C ASP A 153 11.31 9.57 -20.31
N GLU A 154 10.45 10.56 -20.05
CA GLU A 154 10.77 11.73 -19.24
C GLU A 154 10.93 11.37 -17.76
N LYS A 155 11.80 12.11 -17.08
CA LYS A 155 11.88 12.07 -15.62
C LYS A 155 10.91 13.09 -15.06
N LYS A 156 9.97 12.65 -14.23
CA LYS A 156 9.14 13.55 -13.44
C LYS A 156 9.72 13.67 -12.03
N TYR A 157 10.02 14.89 -11.58
CA TYR A 157 10.66 15.15 -10.28
C TYR A 157 12.00 14.41 -10.06
N GLY A 158 12.76 14.20 -11.15
CA GLY A 158 14.01 13.44 -11.11
C GLY A 158 13.84 11.91 -11.01
N LEU A 159 12.60 11.42 -10.88
CA LEU A 159 12.24 10.01 -10.85
C LEU A 159 11.92 9.51 -12.26
N ARG A 160 12.22 8.23 -12.52
CA ARG A 160 11.91 7.61 -13.81
C ARG A 160 10.47 7.15 -13.84
N ASN A 161 9.82 7.39 -14.96
CA ASN A 161 8.53 6.83 -15.31
C ASN A 161 8.60 5.30 -15.55
N THR A 162 7.46 4.64 -15.51
CA THR A 162 7.28 3.27 -15.97
C THR A 162 7.28 3.26 -17.51
N ARG A 163 8.11 2.40 -18.11
CA ARG A 163 8.35 2.41 -19.57
C ARG A 163 7.15 1.93 -20.38
N ASN A 164 6.31 1.09 -19.79
CA ASN A 164 5.12 0.51 -20.43
C ASN A 164 4.16 -0.03 -19.37
N ALA A 165 2.95 -0.41 -19.82
CA ALA A 165 1.92 -0.99 -18.96
C ALA A 165 2.40 -2.26 -18.22
N ALA A 166 3.25 -3.10 -18.84
CA ALA A 166 3.78 -4.29 -18.18
C ALA A 166 4.69 -3.92 -16.99
N GLU A 167 5.46 -2.85 -17.12
CA GLU A 167 6.27 -2.31 -16.03
C GLU A 167 5.43 -1.64 -14.94
N MET A 168 4.28 -1.04 -15.26
CA MET A 168 3.32 -0.56 -14.25
C MET A 168 2.73 -1.72 -13.43
N VAL A 169 2.35 -2.82 -14.09
CA VAL A 169 1.87 -4.02 -13.39
C VAL A 169 2.99 -4.59 -12.51
N ASP A 170 4.22 -4.70 -13.04
CA ASP A 170 5.38 -5.14 -12.25
C ASP A 170 5.62 -4.23 -11.03
N GLU A 171 5.53 -2.90 -11.21
CA GLU A 171 5.78 -1.91 -10.16
C GLU A 171 4.78 -2.04 -9.00
N ILE A 172 3.52 -2.35 -9.28
CA ILE A 172 2.47 -2.50 -8.27
C ILE A 172 2.43 -3.93 -7.71
N GLU A 173 2.20 -4.93 -8.56
CA GLU A 173 1.87 -6.29 -8.11
C GLU A 173 3.05 -7.03 -7.49
N LEU A 174 4.28 -6.86 -7.99
CA LEU A 174 5.42 -7.55 -7.38
C LEU A 174 5.69 -7.01 -5.97
N ASN A 175 5.41 -5.73 -5.71
CA ASN A 175 5.51 -5.17 -4.37
C ASN A 175 4.33 -5.61 -3.48
N ASN A 176 3.12 -5.77 -4.02
CA ASN A 176 2.01 -6.40 -3.29
C ASN A 176 2.41 -7.77 -2.74
N ARG A 177 3.07 -8.59 -3.56
CA ARG A 177 3.51 -9.93 -3.18
C ARG A 177 4.60 -9.90 -2.10
N LYS A 178 5.55 -8.96 -2.19
CA LYS A 178 6.57 -8.75 -1.14
C LYS A 178 5.91 -8.37 0.19
N ILE A 179 5.00 -7.42 0.17
CA ILE A 179 4.25 -6.97 1.37
C ILE A 179 3.40 -8.12 1.93
N GLN A 180 2.74 -8.88 1.07
CA GLN A 180 1.94 -10.03 1.50
C GLN A 180 2.77 -11.13 2.15
N ALA A 181 3.97 -11.39 1.65
CA ALA A 181 4.86 -12.36 2.28
C ALA A 181 5.24 -11.94 3.72
N VAL A 182 5.49 -10.65 3.98
CA VAL A 182 5.87 -10.20 5.33
C VAL A 182 4.69 -10.00 6.28
N THR A 183 3.55 -9.55 5.77
CA THR A 183 2.40 -9.17 6.61
C THR A 183 1.31 -10.24 6.68
N GLY A 184 1.33 -11.23 5.79
CA GLY A 184 0.24 -12.17 5.60
C GLY A 184 -1.01 -11.58 4.93
N ARG A 185 -1.04 -10.28 4.61
CA ARG A 185 -2.18 -9.61 3.96
C ARG A 185 -1.77 -8.94 2.66
N LYS A 186 -2.69 -8.90 1.69
CA LYS A 186 -2.49 -8.08 0.50
C LYS A 186 -2.72 -6.61 0.88
N PRO A 187 -1.81 -5.68 0.52
CA PRO A 187 -2.06 -4.25 0.67
C PRO A 187 -3.25 -3.83 -0.21
N VAL A 188 -3.91 -2.74 0.18
CA VAL A 188 -5.10 -2.19 -0.51
C VAL A 188 -4.87 -0.79 -1.04
N PHE A 189 -3.86 -0.09 -0.54
CA PHE A 189 -3.46 1.24 -0.98
C PHE A 189 -2.13 1.20 -1.74
N TYR A 190 -2.08 1.94 -2.84
CA TYR A 190 -0.89 2.18 -3.63
C TYR A 190 -0.60 3.68 -3.69
N ARG A 191 0.59 4.09 -3.25
CA ARG A 191 1.08 5.46 -3.41
C ARG A 191 2.21 5.46 -4.44
N PRO A 192 2.03 6.04 -5.64
CA PRO A 192 3.07 6.10 -6.64
C PRO A 192 4.20 7.05 -6.23
N ALA A 193 5.41 6.82 -6.73
CA ALA A 193 6.52 7.72 -6.45
C ALA A 193 6.24 9.11 -7.03
N GLY A 194 6.59 10.15 -6.27
CA GLY A 194 6.26 11.54 -6.63
C GLY A 194 4.76 11.87 -6.57
N ALA A 195 3.94 11.01 -5.93
CA ALA A 195 2.49 11.14 -5.80
C ALA A 195 1.78 11.39 -7.15
N TYR A 196 2.32 10.80 -8.22
CA TYR A 196 1.83 10.99 -9.58
C TYR A 196 1.45 9.66 -10.23
N ALA A 197 0.21 9.59 -10.71
CA ALA A 197 -0.32 8.53 -11.53
C ALA A 197 -1.02 9.12 -12.76
N ASP A 198 -0.83 8.49 -13.92
CA ASP A 198 -1.63 8.78 -15.11
C ASP A 198 -2.90 7.90 -15.16
N ASP A 199 -3.82 8.18 -16.08
CA ASP A 199 -5.08 7.43 -16.20
C ASP A 199 -4.87 5.93 -16.44
N LEU A 200 -3.83 5.55 -17.18
CA LEU A 200 -3.50 4.15 -17.41
C LEU A 200 -3.07 3.47 -16.10
N CYS A 201 -2.23 4.13 -15.30
CA CYS A 201 -1.85 3.66 -13.98
C CYS A 201 -3.06 3.50 -13.06
N LEU A 202 -3.99 4.47 -13.03
CA LEU A 202 -5.21 4.37 -12.22
C LEU A 202 -6.06 3.15 -12.62
N ARG A 203 -6.22 2.88 -13.93
CA ARG A 203 -6.92 1.69 -14.43
C ARG A 203 -6.21 0.40 -14.04
N ILE A 204 -4.89 0.35 -14.16
CA ILE A 204 -4.09 -0.81 -13.73
C ILE A 204 -4.23 -1.04 -12.23
N ALA A 205 -4.06 0.00 -11.40
CA ALA A 205 -4.20 -0.08 -9.95
C ALA A 205 -5.58 -0.61 -9.55
N SER A 206 -6.65 -0.02 -10.11
CA SER A 206 -8.03 -0.48 -9.90
C SER A 206 -8.21 -1.96 -10.28
N ARG A 207 -7.67 -2.37 -11.44
CA ARG A 207 -7.73 -3.76 -11.89
C ARG A 207 -6.97 -4.73 -10.98
N LEU A 208 -5.92 -4.25 -10.31
CA LEU A 208 -5.16 -4.98 -9.30
C LEU A 208 -5.80 -4.93 -7.90
N SER A 209 -6.98 -4.32 -7.77
CA SER A 209 -7.71 -4.09 -6.51
C SER A 209 -6.94 -3.19 -5.54
N MET A 210 -6.26 -2.17 -6.07
CA MET A 210 -5.55 -1.15 -5.30
C MET A 210 -6.25 0.20 -5.44
N GLU A 211 -6.42 0.90 -4.32
CA GLU A 211 -6.81 2.31 -4.29
C GLU A 211 -5.56 3.19 -4.32
N VAL A 212 -5.54 4.20 -5.20
CA VAL A 212 -4.38 5.10 -5.31
C VAL A 212 -4.47 6.21 -4.27
N ALA A 213 -3.49 6.30 -3.38
CA ALA A 213 -3.41 7.32 -2.33
C ALA A 213 -2.51 8.49 -2.78
N GLY A 214 -3.00 9.74 -2.66
CA GLY A 214 -2.27 10.96 -3.05
C GLY A 214 -3.04 12.25 -2.71
N TYR A 215 -2.37 13.42 -2.82
CA TYR A 215 -2.81 14.73 -2.30
C TYR A 215 -3.15 15.78 -3.38
#